data_AF-A0A2V7A5U9-F1
#
_entry.id   AF-A0A2V7A5U9-F1
#
_cell.length_a   1.000
_cell.length_b   1.000
_cell.length_c   1.000
_cell.angle_alpha   90.00
_cell.angle_beta   90.00
_cell.angle_gamma   90.00
#
_symmetry.space_group_name_H-M   'P 1'
#
loop_
_entity.id
_entity.type
_entity.pdbx_description
1 polymer ?
#
loop_
_entity_poly.entity_id
_entity_poly.type
_entity_poly.pdbx_seq_one_letter_code
_entity_poly.pdbx_strand_id
1 'polypeptide(L)'
;MNVDGRPFDIITLPVPALRHYVRTGPLLEEQKRRDFLGAWYRDFKVGDEVHWVPAVSYLNFVVTNGLALVPAYWREGLPEREREKDEFVRQTLQRLFPERRVVQINPLDVNWSGGGMHCITQQQPRVP
;
A
#
# COMPACT_ATOMS: atom_id res chain seq x y z
N MET A 1 -10.26 -24.90 0.83
CA MET A 1 -10.12 -25.45 -0.53
C MET A 1 -10.60 -24.41 -1.53
N ASN A 2 -10.07 -24.38 -2.75
CA ASN A 2 -10.61 -23.59 -3.86
C ASN A 2 -11.86 -24.27 -4.45
N VAL A 3 -12.43 -23.70 -5.53
CA VAL A 3 -13.62 -24.25 -6.19
C VAL A 3 -13.43 -25.67 -6.76
N ASP A 4 -12.18 -26.09 -6.98
CA ASP A 4 -11.81 -27.43 -7.46
C ASP A 4 -11.50 -28.41 -6.33
N GLY A 5 -11.72 -28.03 -5.07
CA GLY A 5 -11.41 -28.87 -3.91
C GLY A 5 -9.91 -28.96 -3.56
N ARG A 6 -9.04 -28.15 -4.17
CA ARG A 6 -7.59 -28.12 -3.87
C ARG A 6 -7.30 -27.19 -2.68
N PRO A 7 -6.31 -27.48 -1.82
CA PRO A 7 -5.91 -26.56 -0.75
C PRO A 7 -5.32 -25.26 -1.34
N PHE A 8 -5.42 -24.17 -0.57
CA PHE A 8 -4.76 -22.92 -0.96
C PHE A 8 -3.26 -23.01 -0.68
N ASP A 9 -2.46 -22.58 -1.65
CA ASP A 9 -1.06 -22.23 -1.39
C ASP A 9 -1.03 -20.79 -0.86
N ILE A 10 -0.57 -20.61 0.38
CA ILE A 10 -0.60 -19.33 1.08
C ILE A 10 0.82 -18.77 1.16
N ILE A 11 1.03 -17.67 0.45
CA ILE A 11 2.31 -16.97 0.44
C ILE A 11 2.17 -15.70 1.26
N THR A 12 3.00 -15.57 2.29
CA THR A 12 3.03 -14.40 3.16
C THR A 12 4.02 -13.36 2.63
N LEU A 13 3.61 -12.10 2.64
CA LEU A 13 4.47 -10.96 2.35
C LEU A 13 4.65 -10.13 3.62
N PRO A 14 5.80 -9.46 3.80
CA PRO A 14 5.99 -8.54 4.92
C PRO A 14 5.02 -7.35 4.82
N VAL A 15 4.87 -6.61 5.93
CA VAL A 15 4.15 -5.33 5.96
C VAL A 15 5.17 -4.18 6.01
N PRO A 16 4.96 -3.08 5.28
CA PRO A 16 5.79 -1.88 5.42
C PRO A 16 5.74 -1.37 6.87
N ALA A 17 6.86 -0.93 7.43
CA ALA A 17 6.85 -0.45 8.81
C ALA A 17 6.15 0.92 8.92
N LEU A 18 4.88 0.92 9.35
CA LEU A 18 3.99 2.08 9.43
C LEU A 18 4.63 3.30 10.10
N ARG A 19 5.40 3.11 11.18
CA ARG A 19 6.08 4.17 11.94
C ARG A 19 6.88 5.17 11.07
N HIS A 20 7.33 4.77 9.88
CA HIS A 20 8.09 5.64 8.97
C HIS A 20 7.20 6.61 8.18
N TYR A 21 5.89 6.38 8.18
CA TYR A 21 4.91 7.09 7.37
C TYR A 21 3.76 7.67 8.19
N VAL A 22 3.67 7.39 9.49
CA VAL A 22 2.68 8.03 10.36
C VAL A 22 3.03 9.51 10.55
N ARG A 23 2.01 10.37 10.45
CA ARG A 23 2.08 11.76 10.92
C ARG A 23 1.36 11.82 12.25
N THR A 24 1.93 12.52 13.22
CA THR A 24 1.34 12.71 14.56
C THR A 24 1.29 14.18 14.88
N GLY A 25 0.21 14.62 15.51
CA GLY A 25 0.04 16.01 15.94
C GLY A 25 -1.31 16.24 16.62
N PRO A 26 -1.49 17.42 17.25
CA PRO A 26 -2.77 17.76 17.87
C PRO A 26 -3.83 18.01 16.80
N LEU A 27 -5.08 17.64 17.11
CA LEU A 27 -6.23 18.04 16.30
C LEU A 27 -6.43 19.56 16.42
N LEU A 28 -6.42 20.26 15.28
CA LEU A 28 -6.66 21.70 15.19
C LEU A 28 -8.15 22.00 14.96
N GLU A 29 -8.63 23.19 15.40
CA GLU A 29 -10.04 23.57 15.24
C GLU A 29 -10.48 23.58 13.76
N GLU A 30 -9.59 24.00 12.85
CA GLU A 30 -9.84 23.97 11.41
C GLU A 30 -10.08 22.56 10.85
N GLN A 31 -9.49 21.54 11.46
CA GLN A 31 -9.55 20.14 11.02
C GLN A 31 -10.81 19.42 11.51
N LYS A 32 -11.53 19.93 12.52
CA LYS A 32 -12.76 19.31 13.05
C LYS A 32 -13.84 19.12 11.99
N ARG A 33 -13.95 20.06 11.04
CA ARG A 33 -14.93 19.98 9.96
C ARG A 33 -14.48 19.04 8.84
N ARG A 34 -13.19 19.11 8.49
CA ARG A 34 -12.56 18.29 7.44
C ARG A 34 -11.06 18.49 7.49
N ASP A 35 -10.26 17.43 7.63
CA ASP A 35 -8.80 17.54 7.51
C ASP A 35 -8.31 17.46 6.05
N PHE A 36 -6.98 17.46 5.88
CA PHE A 36 -6.32 17.32 4.57
C PHE A 36 -6.57 15.97 3.89
N LEU A 37 -7.10 14.97 4.60
CA LEU A 37 -7.53 13.67 4.07
C LEU A 37 -9.03 13.61 3.82
N GLY A 38 -9.78 14.65 4.18
CA GLY A 38 -11.23 14.65 4.09
C GLY A 38 -11.94 13.96 5.27
N ALA A 39 -11.20 13.60 6.32
CA ALA A 39 -11.73 12.90 7.48
C ALA A 39 -12.60 13.81 8.37
N TRP A 40 -13.55 13.18 9.07
CA TRP A 40 -14.44 13.81 10.03
C TRP A 40 -14.21 13.21 11.42
N TYR A 41 -13.96 14.06 12.41
CA TYR A 41 -13.65 13.66 13.77
C TYR A 41 -14.89 13.80 14.65
N ARG A 42 -15.46 12.67 15.10
CA ARG A 42 -16.70 12.67 15.90
C ARG A 42 -16.45 12.95 17.38
N ASP A 43 -15.59 12.14 18.02
CA ASP A 43 -15.41 12.15 19.47
C ASP A 43 -14.09 12.79 19.92
N PHE A 44 -13.36 13.43 19.00
CA PHE A 44 -12.09 14.10 19.30
C PHE A 44 -12.33 15.55 19.74
N LYS A 45 -11.53 15.98 20.70
CA LYS A 45 -11.42 17.38 21.15
C LYS A 45 -10.24 18.03 20.48
N VAL A 46 -10.28 19.35 20.35
CA VAL A 46 -9.08 20.07 19.91
C VAL A 46 -7.98 19.91 20.95
N GLY A 47 -6.77 19.68 20.45
CA GLY A 47 -5.61 19.32 21.26
C GLY A 47 -5.42 17.82 21.45
N ASP A 48 -6.40 16.97 21.14
CA ASP A 48 -6.22 15.51 21.18
C ASP A 48 -5.12 15.10 20.19
N GLU A 49 -4.27 14.16 20.60
CA GLU A 49 -3.25 13.62 19.71
C GLU A 49 -3.89 12.72 18.65
N VAL A 50 -3.60 13.01 17.38
CA VAL A 50 -4.07 12.26 16.22
C VAL A 50 -2.89 11.62 15.52
N HIS A 51 -3.03 10.33 15.20
CA HIS A 51 -2.12 9.61 14.31
C HIS A 51 -2.78 9.45 12.94
N TRP A 52 -2.30 10.19 11.95
CA TRP A 52 -2.69 9.98 10.57
C TRP A 52 -1.84 8.86 9.97
N VAL A 53 -2.49 7.77 9.56
CA VAL A 53 -1.85 6.54 9.09
C VAL A 53 -2.21 6.31 7.62
N PRO A 54 -1.24 6.34 6.68
CA PRO A 54 -1.52 6.03 5.28
C PRO A 54 -1.79 4.53 5.09
N ALA A 55 -2.62 4.18 4.10
CA ALA A 55 -3.01 2.81 3.77
C ALA A 55 -1.89 2.04 3.02
N VAL A 56 -0.75 1.82 3.66
CA VAL A 56 0.41 1.14 3.05
C VAL A 56 0.23 -0.38 3.06
N SER A 57 0.46 -1.01 1.92
CA SER A 57 0.47 -2.46 1.74
C SER A 57 1.20 -2.85 0.46
N TYR A 58 1.99 -3.92 0.47
CA TYR A 58 2.57 -4.49 -0.75
C TYR A 58 1.54 -5.22 -1.62
N LEU A 59 0.39 -5.59 -1.05
CA LEU A 59 -0.65 -6.35 -1.74
C LEU A 59 -1.52 -5.48 -2.66
N ASN A 60 -1.36 -4.16 -2.62
CA ASN A 60 -2.09 -3.24 -3.49
C ASN A 60 -1.37 -3.05 -4.85
N PHE A 61 -0.94 -4.15 -5.46
CA PHE A 61 -0.23 -4.18 -6.74
C PHE A 61 -1.19 -4.35 -7.93
N VAL A 62 -0.75 -3.95 -9.12
CA VAL A 62 -1.54 -4.06 -10.36
C VAL A 62 -0.88 -5.08 -11.27
N VAL A 63 -1.67 -6.03 -11.78
CA VAL A 63 -1.21 -6.99 -12.80
C VAL A 63 -1.73 -6.55 -14.16
N THR A 64 -0.84 -6.45 -15.14
CA THR A 64 -1.15 -6.06 -16.51
C THR A 64 -0.62 -7.10 -17.50
N ASN A 65 -0.77 -6.83 -18.80
CA ASN A 65 -0.14 -7.62 -19.85
C ASN A 65 1.38 -7.41 -19.78
N GLY A 66 2.12 -8.46 -19.41
CA GLY A 66 3.58 -8.45 -19.36
C GLY A 66 4.21 -7.71 -18.18
N LEU A 67 3.46 -6.97 -17.35
CA LEU A 67 4.00 -6.30 -16.16
C LEU A 67 3.19 -6.59 -14.89
N ALA A 68 3.87 -6.51 -13.75
CA ALA A 68 3.23 -6.33 -12.45
C ALA A 68 3.81 -5.07 -11.78
N LEU A 69 2.96 -4.08 -11.49
CA LEU A 69 3.34 -2.83 -10.82
C LEU A 69 3.16 -3.01 -9.31
N VAL A 70 4.26 -2.99 -8.57
CA VAL A 70 4.31 -3.38 -7.16
C VAL A 70 4.71 -2.19 -6.29
N PRO A 71 4.05 -1.96 -5.14
CA PRO A 71 4.49 -0.98 -4.15
C PRO A 71 5.95 -1.16 -3.72
N ALA A 72 6.69 -0.07 -3.60
CA ALA A 72 7.97 -0.01 -2.91
C ALA A 72 8.02 1.23 -2.01
N TYR A 73 8.46 1.07 -0.77
CA TYR A 73 8.34 2.10 0.26
C TYR A 73 9.69 2.67 0.71
N TRP A 74 10.79 1.98 0.44
CA TRP A 74 12.11 2.44 0.79
C TRP A 74 12.44 3.74 0.05
N ARG A 75 13.08 4.64 0.79
CA ARG A 75 13.68 5.87 0.29
C ARG A 75 14.95 6.13 1.09
N GLU A 76 15.83 6.96 0.53
CA GLU A 76 17.06 7.36 1.20
C GLU A 76 16.77 7.88 2.62
N GLY A 77 17.58 7.45 3.59
CA GLY A 77 17.40 7.74 5.01
C GLY A 77 16.56 6.73 5.78
N LEU A 78 15.87 5.78 5.13
CA LEU A 78 15.21 4.66 5.83
C LEU A 78 16.18 3.50 6.13
N PRO A 79 15.96 2.76 7.23
CA PRO A 79 16.78 1.60 7.57
C PRO A 79 16.87 0.58 6.42
N GLU A 80 18.03 -0.06 6.28
CA GLU A 80 18.28 -1.06 5.22
C GLU A 80 17.25 -2.20 5.22
N ARG A 81 16.79 -2.61 6.41
CA ARG A 81 15.71 -3.61 6.56
C ARG A 81 14.41 -3.26 5.82
N GLU A 82 14.14 -1.98 5.53
CA GLU A 82 12.96 -1.60 4.75
C GLU A 82 13.22 -1.76 3.24
N ARG A 83 14.47 -1.54 2.78
CA ARG A 83 14.91 -1.87 1.41
C ARG A 83 14.86 -3.37 1.16
N GLU A 84 15.31 -4.16 2.14
CA GLU A 84 15.28 -5.62 2.08
C GLU A 84 13.84 -6.16 1.93
N LYS A 85 12.85 -5.52 2.56
CA LYS A 85 11.43 -5.88 2.38
C LYS A 85 10.94 -5.59 0.97
N ASP A 86 11.25 -4.41 0.43
CA ASP A 86 10.91 -4.07 -0.95
C ASP A 86 11.48 -5.12 -1.90
N GLU A 87 12.76 -5.47 -1.75
CA GLU A 87 13.43 -6.45 -2.61
C GLU A 87 12.87 -7.87 -2.44
N PHE A 88 12.61 -8.31 -1.20
CA PHE A 88 11.97 -9.60 -0.92
C PHE A 88 10.61 -9.72 -1.63
N VAL A 89 9.79 -8.68 -1.56
CA VAL A 89 8.48 -8.65 -2.23
C VAL A 89 8.67 -8.68 -3.74
N ARG A 90 9.59 -7.89 -4.29
CA ARG A 90 9.88 -7.86 -5.73
C ARG A 90 10.28 -9.23 -6.24
N GLN A 91 11.22 -9.90 -5.58
CA GLN A 91 11.71 -11.24 -5.95
C GLN A 91 10.60 -12.30 -5.82
N THR A 92 9.82 -12.23 -4.75
CA THR A 92 8.71 -13.16 -4.52
C THR A 92 7.68 -13.05 -5.63
N LEU A 93 7.23 -11.83 -5.95
CA LEU A 93 6.25 -11.62 -7.02
C LEU A 93 6.84 -11.93 -8.41
N GLN A 94 8.13 -11.71 -8.62
CA GLN A 94 8.79 -12.07 -9.89
C GLN A 94 8.80 -13.58 -10.12
N ARG A 95 8.99 -14.37 -9.06
CA ARG A 95 8.89 -15.84 -9.11
C ARG A 95 7.46 -16.31 -9.37
N LEU A 96 6.45 -15.60 -8.83
CA LEU A 96 5.03 -15.95 -9.00
C LEU A 96 4.45 -15.51 -10.34
N PHE A 97 5.02 -14.47 -10.95
CA PHE A 97 4.65 -13.98 -12.26
C PHE A 97 5.84 -14.08 -13.23
N PRO A 98 6.31 -15.29 -13.58
CA PRO A 98 7.56 -15.47 -14.33
C PRO A 98 7.55 -14.83 -15.72
N GLU A 99 6.37 -14.72 -16.35
CA GLU A 99 6.21 -14.10 -17.67
C GLU A 99 6.01 -12.57 -17.61
N ARG A 100 5.99 -11.98 -16.42
CA ARG A 100 5.80 -10.55 -16.23
C ARG A 100 7.04 -9.92 -15.64
N ARG A 101 7.39 -8.73 -16.12
CA ARG A 101 8.39 -7.89 -15.46
C ARG A 101 7.75 -7.23 -14.23
N VAL A 102 8.33 -7.47 -13.06
CA VAL A 102 7.94 -6.75 -11.84
C VAL A 102 8.61 -5.38 -11.82
N VAL A 103 7.81 -4.32 -11.72
CA VAL A 103 8.26 -2.92 -11.65
C VAL A 103 7.80 -2.33 -10.34
N GLN A 104 8.72 -1.74 -9.59
CA GLN A 104 8.43 -1.13 -8.31
C GLN A 104 8.13 0.36 -8.45
N ILE A 105 7.09 0.83 -7.74
CA ILE A 105 6.63 2.22 -7.75
C ILE A 105 6.31 2.64 -6.31
N ASN A 106 6.73 3.84 -5.91
CA ASN A 106 6.37 4.41 -4.63
C ASN A 106 4.90 4.90 -4.65
N PRO A 107 3.98 4.32 -3.84
CA PRO A 107 2.58 4.68 -3.87
C PRO A 107 2.15 5.63 -2.75
N LEU A 108 3.08 6.18 -1.96
CA LEU A 108 2.77 6.88 -0.70
C LEU A 108 1.74 8.00 -0.86
N ASP A 109 1.79 8.77 -1.94
CA ASP A 109 0.82 9.84 -2.18
C ASP A 109 -0.61 9.30 -2.35
N VAL A 110 -0.77 8.18 -3.06
CA VAL A 110 -2.06 7.48 -3.20
C VAL A 110 -2.48 6.82 -1.88
N ASN A 111 -1.51 6.33 -1.10
CA ASN A 111 -1.79 5.74 0.23
C ASN A 111 -2.33 6.76 1.22
N TRP A 112 -1.86 8.01 1.13
CA TRP A 112 -2.43 9.10 1.92
C TRP A 112 -3.86 9.42 1.52
N SER A 113 -4.23 9.25 0.25
CA SER A 113 -5.63 9.34 -0.20
C SER A 113 -6.48 8.09 0.12
N GLY A 114 -5.97 7.15 0.91
CA GLY A 114 -6.73 6.01 1.45
C GLY A 114 -6.68 4.73 0.62
N GLY A 115 -5.89 4.66 -0.46
CA GLY A 115 -5.84 3.50 -1.36
C GLY A 115 -4.43 3.16 -1.84
N GLY A 116 -4.33 2.56 -3.01
CA GLY A 116 -3.05 2.34 -3.69
C GLY A 116 -3.29 2.12 -5.19
N MET A 117 -2.26 1.66 -5.91
CA MET A 117 -2.34 1.49 -7.37
C MET A 117 -3.49 0.58 -7.80
N HIS A 118 -3.71 -0.55 -7.14
CA HIS A 118 -4.83 -1.45 -7.44
C HIS A 118 -6.20 -0.76 -7.27
N CYS A 119 -6.34 0.12 -6.28
CA CYS A 119 -7.59 0.81 -6.01
C CYS A 119 -7.98 1.83 -7.10
N ILE A 120 -6.99 2.35 -7.83
CA ILE A 120 -7.18 3.44 -8.82
C ILE A 120 -7.08 2.95 -10.27
N THR A 121 -6.99 1.63 -10.48
CA THR A 121 -6.91 1.03 -11.82
C THR A 121 -8.05 0.06 -12.06
N GLN A 122 -8.56 0.01 -13.28
CA GLN A 122 -9.56 -0.96 -13.72
C GLN A 122 -9.09 -1.61 -15.02
N GLN A 123 -8.86 -2.93 -15.00
CA GLN A 123 -8.48 -3.67 -16.19
C GLN A 123 -9.67 -3.85 -17.13
N GLN A 124 -9.42 -3.70 -18.43
CA GLN A 124 -10.36 -4.07 -19.48
C GLN A 124 -9.79 -5.27 -20.25
N PRO A 125 -10.42 -6.46 -20.17
CA PRO A 125 -10.00 -7.62 -20.93
C PRO A 125 -10.07 -7.35 -22.44
N ARG A 126 -9.10 -7.89 -23.18
CA ARG A 126 -9.15 -7.90 -24.64
C ARG A 126 -10.26 -8.85 -25.09
N VAL A 127 -11.13 -8.38 -25.99
CA VAL A 127 -12.11 -9.24 -26.68
C VAL A 127 -11.37 -10.09 -27.72
N PRO A 128 -11.73 -11.37 -27.90
CA PRO A 128 -11.17 -12.23 -28.94
C PRO A 128 -11.15 -11.59 -30.34
#